data_AF-A0A7Z9G4R4-F1
#
_entry.id   AF-A0A7Z9G4R4-F1
#
_cell.length_a   1.000
_cell.length_b   1.000
_cell.length_c   1.000
_cell.angle_alpha   90.00
_cell.angle_beta   90.00
_cell.angle_gamma   90.00
#
_symmetry.space_group_name_H-M   'P 1'
#
loop_
_entity.id
_entity.type
_entity.pdbx_description
1 polymer ?
#
loop_
_entity_poly.entity_id
_entity_poly.type
_entity_poly.pdbx_seq_one_letter_code
_entity_poly.pdbx_strand_id
1 'polypeptide(L)'
;MSMKALRGLEMVCLTRDASFNLEYAGGGIYANAAGEEIKDLMDMGCVSCSAAYFTRESSAIEFCPACGHMERKRWESFQELQGWSNSQNWRFLTRNGFQAFGCYWDGEWQLKFSENRTSLEASRRFDEVLDLLALND
;
A
#
# COMPACT_ATOMS: atom_id res chain seq x y z
N MET A 1 -30.77 -17.50 -4.98
CA MET A 1 -29.34 -17.89 -4.96
C MET A 1 -28.76 -17.49 -3.62
N SER A 2 -28.27 -18.45 -2.83
CA SER A 2 -27.78 -18.21 -1.47
C SER A 2 -26.40 -17.54 -1.49
N MET A 3 -26.30 -16.36 -0.87
CA MET A 3 -25.08 -15.53 -0.69
C MET A 3 -23.92 -16.22 0.09
N LYS A 4 -24.01 -17.53 0.37
CA LYS A 4 -22.98 -18.29 1.11
C LYS A 4 -21.64 -18.46 0.38
N ALA A 5 -21.57 -18.13 -0.92
CA ALA A 5 -20.40 -18.41 -1.76
C ALA A 5 -19.27 -17.36 -1.71
N LEU A 6 -19.40 -16.28 -0.93
CA LEU A 6 -18.38 -15.21 -0.85
C LEU A 6 -17.63 -15.16 0.49
N ARG A 7 -17.88 -16.11 1.42
CA ARG A 7 -17.08 -16.24 2.65
C ARG A 7 -15.73 -16.85 2.31
N GLY A 8 -14.68 -16.03 2.24
CA GLY A 8 -13.29 -16.52 2.14
C GLY A 8 -12.37 -15.77 1.18
N LEU A 9 -12.80 -14.66 0.56
CA LEU A 9 -11.85 -13.73 -0.07
C LEU A 9 -11.17 -12.96 1.06
N GLU A 10 -9.93 -13.34 1.40
CA GLU A 10 -9.09 -12.57 2.32
C GLU A 10 -8.84 -11.19 1.72
N MET A 11 -9.60 -10.19 2.16
CA MET A 11 -9.41 -8.81 1.75
C MET A 11 -8.63 -8.10 2.85
N VAL A 12 -7.52 -7.45 2.51
CA VAL A 12 -6.73 -6.69 3.50
C VAL A 12 -7.18 -5.22 3.48
N CYS A 13 -7.52 -4.68 4.63
CA CYS A 13 -7.66 -3.25 4.85
C CYS A 13 -6.30 -2.67 5.26
N LEU A 14 -5.90 -1.59 4.61
CA LEU A 14 -4.64 -0.91 4.84
C LEU A 14 -4.91 0.53 5.25
N THR A 15 -4.44 0.92 6.42
CA THR A 15 -4.49 2.29 6.92
C THR A 15 -3.07 2.81 7.12
N ARG A 16 -2.95 4.11 7.42
CA ARG A 16 -1.64 4.72 7.69
C ARG A 16 -0.90 4.04 8.84
N ASP A 17 -1.65 3.62 9.84
CA ASP A 17 -1.19 3.13 11.14
C ASP A 17 -1.29 1.60 11.30
N ALA A 18 -2.16 0.93 10.54
CA ALA A 18 -2.45 -0.49 10.72
C ALA A 18 -2.74 -1.22 9.40
N SER A 19 -2.65 -2.55 9.44
CA SER A 19 -3.09 -3.43 8.37
C SER A 19 -3.77 -4.65 8.97
N PHE A 20 -4.96 -5.02 8.50
CA PHE A 20 -5.70 -6.15 9.05
C PHE A 20 -6.61 -6.79 7.99
N ASN A 21 -7.01 -8.03 8.24
CA ASN A 21 -7.90 -8.76 7.35
C ASN A 21 -9.35 -8.34 7.60
N LEU A 22 -10.10 -8.24 6.52
CA LEU A 22 -11.54 -8.06 6.49
C LEU A 22 -12.20 -9.41 6.19
N GLU A 23 -13.30 -9.65 6.88
CA GLU A 23 -14.19 -10.77 6.60
C GLU A 23 -15.50 -10.23 6.02
N TYR A 24 -15.91 -10.76 4.86
CA TYR A 24 -17.20 -10.43 4.28
C TYR A 24 -18.34 -11.13 5.05
N ALA A 25 -19.13 -10.35 5.79
CA ALA A 25 -20.25 -10.84 6.58
C ALA A 25 -21.54 -11.02 5.77
N GLY A 26 -21.57 -10.52 4.53
CA GLY A 26 -22.76 -10.50 3.66
C GLY A 26 -23.46 -9.15 3.65
N GLY A 27 -24.30 -8.89 2.63
CA GLY A 27 -25.10 -7.66 2.55
C GLY A 27 -24.27 -6.36 2.42
N GLY A 28 -23.03 -6.44 1.89
CA GLY A 28 -22.12 -5.30 1.82
C GLY A 28 -21.36 -4.99 3.11
N ILE A 29 -21.53 -5.82 4.15
CA ILE A 29 -20.90 -5.62 5.47
C ILE A 29 -19.55 -6.35 5.52
N TYR A 30 -18.55 -5.64 6.01
CA TYR A 30 -17.23 -6.18 6.31
C TYR A 30 -16.94 -6.07 7.81
N ALA A 31 -16.33 -7.11 8.37
CA ALA A 31 -15.98 -7.19 9.77
C ALA A 31 -14.47 -7.42 9.97
N ASN A 32 -13.95 -7.06 11.14
CA ASN A 32 -12.61 -7.46 11.57
C ASN A 32 -12.60 -8.93 12.06
N ALA A 33 -11.42 -9.43 12.45
CA ALA A 33 -11.26 -10.78 13.00
C ALA A 33 -12.01 -11.05 14.31
N ALA A 34 -12.48 -10.00 15.01
CA ALA A 34 -13.33 -10.13 16.19
C ALA A 34 -14.84 -10.19 15.83
N GLY A 35 -15.18 -10.08 14.55
CA GLY A 35 -16.56 -10.03 14.05
C GLY A 35 -17.21 -8.66 14.16
N GLU A 36 -16.46 -7.61 14.49
CA GLU A 36 -16.97 -6.24 14.59
C GLU A 36 -17.04 -5.61 13.20
N GLU A 37 -18.20 -5.06 12.85
CA GLU A 37 -18.41 -4.35 11.59
C GLU A 37 -17.53 -3.10 11.48
N ILE A 38 -16.93 -2.91 10.31
CA ILE A 38 -16.14 -1.73 9.96
C ILE A 38 -16.95 -0.83 9.05
N LYS A 39 -17.39 0.31 9.58
CA LYS A 39 -18.38 1.19 8.94
C LYS A 39 -17.78 2.28 8.06
N ASP A 40 -16.50 2.61 8.26
CA ASP A 40 -15.80 3.70 7.58
C ASP A 40 -14.81 3.17 6.51
N LEU A 41 -15.15 2.04 5.88
CA LEU A 41 -14.34 1.48 4.79
C LEU A 41 -14.55 2.27 3.50
N MET A 42 -13.43 2.60 2.86
CA MET A 42 -13.37 3.14 1.51
C MET A 42 -12.83 2.08 0.56
N ASP A 43 -13.54 1.86 -0.54
CA ASP A 43 -13.04 1.11 -1.70
C ASP A 43 -12.20 2.05 -2.57
N MET A 44 -10.97 1.66 -2.84
CA MET A 44 -10.00 2.45 -3.58
C MET A 44 -9.53 1.67 -4.82
N GLY A 45 -9.42 2.37 -5.94
CA GLY A 45 -8.85 1.84 -7.18
C GLY A 45 -7.60 2.62 -7.58
N CYS A 46 -6.53 1.92 -7.91
CA CYS A 46 -5.32 2.55 -8.45
C CYS A 46 -5.41 2.67 -9.97
N VAL A 47 -5.37 3.90 -10.49
CA VAL A 47 -5.36 4.14 -11.94
C VAL A 47 -4.10 3.64 -12.65
N SER A 48 -2.98 3.52 -11.92
CA SER A 48 -1.69 3.11 -12.51
C SER A 48 -1.55 1.60 -12.69
N CYS A 49 -2.12 0.77 -11.81
CA CYS A 49 -1.97 -0.68 -11.86
C CYS A 49 -3.31 -1.45 -11.79
N SER A 50 -4.44 -0.75 -11.76
CA SER A 50 -5.80 -1.31 -11.64
C SER A 50 -6.06 -2.14 -10.37
N ALA A 51 -5.17 -2.08 -9.37
CA ALA A 51 -5.40 -2.76 -8.09
C ALA A 51 -6.56 -2.10 -7.33
N ALA A 52 -7.47 -2.94 -6.82
CA ALA A 52 -8.50 -2.55 -5.87
C ALA A 52 -8.06 -2.88 -4.45
N TYR A 53 -8.35 -2.01 -3.48
CA TYR A 53 -7.95 -2.19 -2.09
C TYR A 53 -8.87 -1.41 -1.14
N PHE A 54 -8.88 -1.79 0.13
CA PHE A 54 -9.65 -1.10 1.15
C PHE A 54 -8.75 -0.27 2.06
N THR A 55 -9.25 0.91 2.44
CA THR A 55 -8.70 1.76 3.49
C THR A 55 -9.82 2.29 4.38
N ARG A 56 -9.49 2.99 5.47
CA ARG A 56 -10.49 3.70 6.30
C ARG A 56 -10.53 5.18 5.98
N GLU A 57 -11.72 5.79 6.02
CA GLU A 57 -11.89 7.25 5.87
C GLU A 57 -11.07 8.02 6.92
N SER A 58 -11.08 7.52 8.16
CA SER A 58 -10.41 8.14 9.30
C SER A 58 -8.87 8.04 9.26
N SER A 59 -8.31 7.10 8.49
CA SER A 59 -6.86 6.85 8.44
C SER A 59 -6.42 6.39 7.05
N ALA A 60 -6.82 7.15 6.03
CA ALA A 60 -6.56 6.77 4.64
C ALA A 60 -5.07 6.73 4.30
N ILE A 61 -4.65 5.68 3.60
CA ILE A 61 -3.36 5.68 2.88
C ILE A 61 -3.49 6.51 1.59
N GLU A 62 -2.44 7.25 1.26
CA GLU A 62 -2.43 8.17 0.11
C GLU A 62 -1.80 7.54 -1.14
N PHE A 63 -1.27 6.33 -1.02
CA PHE A 63 -0.62 5.59 -2.09
C PHE A 63 -1.33 4.27 -2.39
N CYS A 64 -1.13 3.76 -3.60
CA CYS A 64 -1.51 2.41 -3.96
C CYS A 64 -0.59 1.39 -3.26
N PRO A 65 -1.14 0.47 -2.45
CA PRO A 65 -0.34 -0.52 -1.72
C PRO A 65 0.27 -1.61 -2.63
N ALA A 66 -0.17 -1.71 -3.88
CA ALA A 66 0.37 -2.69 -4.83
C ALA A 66 1.58 -2.16 -5.62
N CYS A 67 1.61 -0.87 -5.96
CA CYS A 67 2.64 -0.31 -6.87
C CYS A 67 3.32 0.97 -6.36
N GLY A 68 2.89 1.51 -5.22
CA GLY A 68 3.43 2.75 -4.66
C GLY A 68 2.98 4.04 -5.35
N HIS A 69 2.13 3.96 -6.38
CA HIS A 69 1.64 5.15 -7.08
C HIS A 69 0.87 6.08 -6.15
N MET A 70 1.09 7.40 -6.31
CA MET A 70 0.46 8.45 -5.52
C MET A 70 0.09 9.62 -6.45
N GLU A 71 -1.18 10.02 -6.46
CA GLU A 71 -1.65 11.03 -7.42
C GLU A 71 -1.33 12.47 -7.01
N ARG A 72 -1.39 12.77 -5.71
CA ARG A 72 -1.43 14.16 -5.20
C ARG A 72 -0.10 14.66 -4.64
N LYS A 73 0.91 13.82 -4.56
CA LYS A 73 2.18 14.17 -3.93
C LYS A 73 3.33 13.85 -4.85
N ARG A 74 4.26 14.79 -4.92
CA ARG A 74 5.55 14.66 -5.57
C ARG A 74 6.59 15.04 -4.55
N TRP A 75 7.74 14.39 -4.60
CA TRP A 75 8.87 14.67 -3.73
C TRP A 75 10.01 15.19 -4.58
N GLU A 76 10.49 16.39 -4.25
CA GLU A 76 11.58 17.03 -4.97
C GLU A 76 12.94 16.47 -4.54
N SER A 77 13.00 15.90 -3.34
CA SER A 77 14.20 15.26 -2.80
C SER A 77 13.91 13.89 -2.17
N PHE A 78 14.94 13.04 -2.13
CA PHE A 78 14.86 11.74 -1.46
C PHE A 78 14.54 11.89 0.03
N GLN A 79 15.09 12.91 0.68
CA GLN A 79 14.90 13.17 2.11
C GLN A 79 13.43 13.46 2.44
N GLU A 80 12.70 14.16 1.56
CA GLU A 80 11.26 14.37 1.74
C GLU A 80 10.46 13.07 1.61
N LEU A 81 10.81 12.25 0.62
CA LEU A 81 10.18 10.94 0.43
C LEU A 81 10.46 10.02 1.63
N GLN A 82 11.69 9.97 2.10
CA GLN A 82 12.10 9.17 3.26
C GLN A 82 11.42 9.66 4.55
N GLY A 83 11.43 10.98 4.79
CA GLY A 83 10.77 11.58 5.96
C GLY A 83 9.28 11.28 5.99
N TRP A 84 8.60 11.38 4.85
CA TRP A 84 7.21 10.95 4.75
C TRP A 84 7.05 9.43 4.97
N SER A 85 7.94 8.62 4.41
CA SER A 85 7.87 7.15 4.49
C SER A 85 7.99 6.63 5.93
N ASN A 86 8.71 7.33 6.80
CA ASN A 86 8.83 6.98 8.22
C ASN A 86 7.50 7.08 9.00
N SER A 87 6.50 7.79 8.47
CA SER A 87 5.17 7.93 9.08
C SER A 87 4.17 6.86 8.65
N GLN A 88 4.59 5.90 7.81
CA GLN A 88 3.71 4.90 7.21
C GLN A 88 3.95 3.51 7.81
N ASN A 89 2.88 2.71 7.89
CA ASN A 89 2.99 1.31 8.28
C ASN A 89 3.31 0.42 7.06
N TRP A 90 4.55 -0.07 6.97
CA TRP A 90 5.03 -0.95 5.89
C TRP A 90 4.84 -2.45 6.13
N ARG A 91 4.24 -2.86 7.26
CA ARG A 91 4.11 -4.28 7.62
C ARG A 91 3.28 -5.09 6.63
N PHE A 92 2.46 -4.45 5.80
CA PHE A 92 1.70 -5.14 4.76
C PHE A 92 2.59 -5.65 3.61
N LEU A 93 3.76 -5.05 3.37
CA LEU A 93 4.67 -5.46 2.31
C LEU A 93 5.37 -6.79 2.63
N THR A 94 5.64 -7.06 3.91
CA THR A 94 6.36 -8.26 4.35
C THR A 94 5.62 -9.54 4.03
N ARG A 95 4.27 -9.51 4.01
CA ARG A 95 3.44 -10.66 3.62
C ARG A 95 3.69 -11.13 2.19
N ASN A 96 4.08 -10.21 1.31
CA ASN A 96 4.36 -10.48 -0.10
C ASN A 96 5.86 -10.54 -0.41
N GLY A 97 6.72 -10.53 0.62
CA GLY A 97 8.18 -10.48 0.44
C GLY A 97 8.68 -9.18 -0.19
N PHE A 98 7.88 -8.11 -0.15
CA PHE A 98 8.24 -6.82 -0.75
C PHE A 98 8.82 -5.86 0.29
N GLN A 99 9.55 -4.87 -0.22
CA GLN A 99 10.14 -3.75 0.50
C GLN A 99 9.83 -2.44 -0.22
N ALA A 100 9.93 -1.33 0.51
CA ALA A 100 9.71 0.01 -0.02
C ALA A 100 11.03 0.68 -0.42
N PHE A 101 11.05 1.22 -1.63
CA PHE A 101 12.20 1.92 -2.22
C PHE A 101 11.79 3.31 -2.72
N GLY A 102 12.73 4.24 -2.66
CA GLY A 102 12.67 5.50 -3.35
C GLY A 102 13.33 5.33 -4.70
N CYS A 103 12.63 5.71 -5.77
CA CYS A 103 13.16 5.63 -7.12
C CYS A 103 13.06 7.00 -7.80
N TYR A 104 14.15 7.46 -8.37
CA TYR A 104 14.17 8.70 -9.15
C TYR A 104 13.89 8.40 -10.62
N TRP A 105 12.90 9.10 -11.19
CA TRP A 105 12.55 8.99 -12.61
C TRP A 105 11.79 10.23 -13.06
N ASP A 106 12.11 10.71 -14.26
CA ASP A 106 11.44 11.86 -14.90
C ASP A 106 11.42 13.13 -14.03
N GLY A 107 12.54 13.39 -13.34
CA GLY A 107 12.72 14.60 -12.54
C GLY A 107 12.17 14.51 -11.10
N GLU A 108 11.54 13.40 -10.70
CA GLU A 108 10.89 13.27 -9.40
C GLU A 108 11.26 11.98 -8.65
N TRP A 109 11.22 12.04 -7.32
CA TRP A 109 11.28 10.86 -6.47
C TRP A 109 9.92 10.20 -6.37
N GLN A 110 9.89 8.87 -6.49
CA GLN A 110 8.67 8.06 -6.42
C GLN A 110 8.83 6.90 -5.43
N LEU A 111 7.73 6.53 -4.78
CA LEU A 111 7.63 5.31 -4.01
C LEU A 111 7.45 4.11 -4.94
N LYS A 112 8.25 3.05 -4.75
CA LYS A 112 8.09 1.75 -5.43
C LYS A 112 8.23 0.60 -4.46
N PHE A 113 7.59 -0.52 -4.83
CA PHE A 113 7.66 -1.77 -4.09
C PHE A 113 8.31 -2.84 -4.96
N SER A 114 9.19 -3.63 -4.36
CA SER A 114 9.90 -4.73 -5.01
C SER A 114 10.40 -5.73 -3.97
N GLU A 115 10.73 -6.95 -4.38
CA GLU A 115 11.36 -7.94 -3.51
C GLU A 115 12.73 -7.49 -3.00
N ASN A 116 13.47 -6.77 -3.85
CA ASN A 116 14.78 -6.23 -3.55
C ASN A 116 15.12 -5.07 -4.50
N ARG A 117 16.15 -4.31 -4.14
CA ARG A 117 16.68 -3.19 -4.90
C ARG A 117 17.13 -3.60 -6.31
N THR A 118 17.84 -4.71 -6.42
CA THR A 118 18.40 -5.22 -7.69
C THR A 118 17.32 -5.42 -8.75
N SER A 119 16.13 -5.91 -8.38
CA SER A 119 15.00 -6.09 -9.30
C SER A 119 14.52 -4.76 -9.90
N LEU A 120 14.55 -3.66 -9.14
CA LEU A 120 14.18 -2.33 -9.66
C LEU A 120 15.27 -1.77 -10.56
N GLU A 121 16.54 -1.90 -10.17
CA GLU A 121 17.69 -1.48 -10.99
C GLU A 121 17.75 -2.24 -12.32
N ALA A 122 17.45 -3.54 -12.31
CA ALA A 122 17.41 -4.38 -13.51
C ALA A 122 16.36 -3.92 -14.54
N SER A 123 15.31 -3.22 -14.12
CA SER A 123 14.29 -2.67 -15.02
C SER A 123 14.83 -1.57 -15.93
N ARG A 124 15.94 -0.92 -15.55
CA ARG A 124 16.54 0.26 -16.22
C ARG A 124 15.57 1.42 -16.45
N ARG A 125 14.47 1.44 -15.71
CA ARG A 125 13.46 2.51 -15.78
C ARG A 125 13.86 3.71 -14.93
N PHE A 126 14.55 3.46 -13.82
CA PHE A 126 14.87 4.46 -12.81
C PHE A 126 16.32 4.89 -12.95
N ASP A 127 16.56 6.18 -12.81
CA ASP A 127 17.91 6.76 -12.82
C ASP A 127 18.63 6.44 -11.50
N GLU A 128 17.88 6.37 -10.40
CA GLU A 128 18.40 6.04 -9.07
C GLU A 128 17.38 5.20 -8.28
N VAL A 129 17.86 4.26 -7.47
CA VAL A 129 17.06 3.44 -6.56
C VAL A 129 17.74 3.41 -5.18
N LEU A 130 17.02 3.85 -4.15
CA LEU A 130 17.51 3.94 -2.77
C LEU A 130 16.56 3.23 -1.80
N ASP A 131 17.14 2.64 -0.75
CA ASP A 131 16.39 2.01 0.32
C ASP A 131 15.73 3.07 1.21
N LEU A 132 14.41 3.02 1.38
CA LEU A 132 13.71 4.00 2.24
C LEU A 132 13.95 3.75 3.73
N LEU A 133 14.10 2.49 4.10
CA LEU A 133 14.12 2.03 5.49
C LEU A 133 15.51 1.63 5.99
N ALA A 134 16.56 1.80 5.19
CA ALA A 134 17.93 1.38 5.54
C ALA A 134 18.73 2.41 6.37
N LEU A 135 18.07 3.39 7.00
CA LEU A 135 18.75 4.44 7.80
C LEU A 135 18.25 4.52 9.25
N ASN A 136 17.85 3.39 9.84
CA ASN A 136 17.71 3.27 11.29
C ASN A 136 18.37 1.96 11.77
N ASP A 137 19.70 1.93 11.69
CA ASP A 137 20.53 1.17 12.63
C ASP A 137 20.90 2.07 13.81
#